data_AF-A0A644WJU3-F1
#
_entry.id   AF-A0A644WJU3-F1
#
_cell.length_a   1.000
_cell.length_b   1.000
_cell.length_c   1.000
_cell.angle_alpha   90.00
_cell.angle_beta   90.00
_cell.angle_gamma   90.00
#
_symmetry.space_group_name_H-M   'P 1'
#
loop_
_entity.id
_entity.type
_entity.pdbx_description
1 polymer ?
#
loop_
_entity_poly.entity_id
_entity_poly.type
_entity_poly.pdbx_seq_one_letter_code
_entity_poly.pdbx_strand_id
1 'polypeptide(L)'
;MIWRGLRDLEEWRGDQPPIREGENEQCPHACGLCPDHRQDTCCTVLEVTRHCNLKCTFCFAEGGEGGDIPFETLRGRLQALAVPGKTLVQLSGGEPTVRDDLPRLVSAAREAGCRHVQLNTNGLRLAEDEEYVRTLAEAGLSFVFLQFDGTDDAFYRALRGRDLLDVKLRAIDNCARFNLGVVLVPTLVPGINTGDIGNIIRFAVSRAPAVRGVHFQPVSHFGRIPEVPSDSGRFTLDELLAAIEEQAGSLVPGDSLLPSRCNHPLCGFHADYVVTGGGGLHPLHKGGGQCCGKVVSADRNRSFIATKWERPAHPESASRNDNDGEKGCCAADLKSFDGFLLFARRYSFTLTAMAFQDAGNLDLERLRRCSLHVFDDGRFVPFCSYYLTAQG
;
A
#
# COMPACT_ATOMS: atom_id res chain seq x y z
N MET A 1 -16.10 12.77 12.02
CA MET A 1 -16.82 12.03 10.95
C MET A 1 -16.03 10.80 10.47
N ILE A 2 -16.67 9.62 10.32
CA ILE A 2 -16.05 8.40 9.70
C ILE A 2 -16.72 7.97 8.38
N TRP A 3 -17.96 8.39 8.15
CA TRP A 3 -18.80 7.98 7.02
C TRP A 3 -19.82 9.08 6.74
N ARG A 4 -19.96 9.54 5.49
CA ARG A 4 -20.88 10.64 5.14
C ARG A 4 -22.31 10.18 4.88
N GLY A 5 -22.52 8.89 4.63
CA GLY A 5 -23.81 8.35 4.25
C GLY A 5 -24.10 8.47 2.76
N LEU A 6 -23.05 8.53 1.91
CA LEU A 6 -23.21 8.44 0.45
C LEU A 6 -23.52 7.02 -0.01
N ARG A 7 -23.28 6.03 0.86
CA ARG A 7 -23.72 4.63 0.75
C ARG A 7 -24.28 4.17 2.08
N ASP A 8 -25.14 3.16 2.04
CA ASP A 8 -25.64 2.51 3.24
C ASP A 8 -24.49 1.87 4.04
N LEU A 9 -24.34 2.28 5.29
CA LEU A 9 -23.24 1.86 6.16
C LEU A 9 -23.36 0.39 6.55
N GLU A 10 -24.59 -0.08 6.81
CA GLU A 10 -24.84 -1.44 7.28
C GLU A 10 -24.66 -2.45 6.14
N GLU A 11 -25.12 -2.10 4.93
CA GLU A 11 -24.84 -2.85 3.70
C GLU A 11 -23.33 -2.96 3.45
N TRP A 12 -22.57 -1.86 3.64
CA TRP A 12 -21.12 -1.87 3.46
C TRP A 12 -20.39 -2.71 4.51
N ARG A 13 -20.78 -2.61 5.79
CA ARG A 13 -20.19 -3.39 6.88
C ARG A 13 -20.49 -4.89 6.71
N GLY A 14 -21.72 -5.23 6.33
CA GLY A 14 -22.23 -6.59 6.29
C GLY A 14 -22.33 -7.20 7.71
N ASP A 15 -22.23 -8.53 7.81
CA ASP A 15 -22.50 -9.31 9.04
C ASP A 15 -21.44 -9.18 10.16
N GLN A 16 -20.86 -8.00 10.37
CA GLN A 16 -19.83 -7.79 11.39
C GLN A 16 -20.46 -7.55 12.77
N PRO A 17 -20.16 -8.38 13.80
CA PRO A 17 -20.75 -8.23 15.11
C PRO A 17 -20.16 -7.00 15.86
N PRO A 18 -21.00 -6.23 16.59
CA PRO A 18 -20.55 -5.08 17.37
C PRO A 18 -19.82 -5.48 18.67
N ILE A 19 -19.13 -4.52 19.31
CA ILE A 19 -18.55 -4.68 20.66
C ILE A 19 -19.65 -4.73 21.72
N ARG A 20 -19.48 -5.63 22.70
CA ARG A 20 -20.38 -5.71 23.86
C ARG A 20 -19.94 -4.74 24.96
N GLU A 21 -20.90 -4.26 25.74
CA GLU A 21 -20.65 -3.41 26.90
C GLU A 21 -19.73 -4.11 27.93
N GLY A 22 -18.76 -3.39 28.48
CA GLY A 22 -17.75 -3.92 29.42
C GLY A 22 -16.58 -4.69 28.79
N GLU A 23 -16.54 -4.81 27.45
CA GLU A 23 -15.44 -5.46 26.74
C GLU A 23 -14.29 -4.44 26.49
N ASN A 24 -13.07 -4.73 26.97
CA ASN A 24 -11.81 -4.01 26.69
C ASN A 24 -11.60 -2.63 27.35
N GLU A 25 -11.80 -2.52 28.66
CA GLU A 25 -11.59 -1.27 29.43
C GLU A 25 -10.18 -0.66 29.31
N GLN A 26 -9.19 -1.40 28.80
CA GLN A 26 -7.78 -0.97 28.68
C GLN A 26 -7.37 -0.48 27.27
N CYS A 27 -8.27 -0.49 26.28
CA CYS A 27 -8.00 0.00 24.92
C CYS A 27 -8.26 1.52 24.83
N PRO A 28 -7.44 2.33 24.11
CA PRO A 28 -6.25 1.98 23.33
C PRO A 28 -4.93 2.00 24.13
N HIS A 29 -4.98 2.26 25.44
CA HIS A 29 -3.80 2.51 26.27
C HIS A 29 -2.90 1.29 26.52
N ALA A 30 -3.42 0.07 26.29
CA ALA A 30 -2.66 -1.19 26.33
C ALA A 30 -2.65 -1.93 24.97
N CYS A 31 -2.73 -1.19 23.86
CA CYS A 31 -2.90 -1.77 22.53
C CYS A 31 -1.64 -2.48 22.00
N GLY A 32 -1.83 -3.70 21.48
CA GLY A 32 -0.83 -4.57 20.83
C GLY A 32 -1.55 -5.76 20.16
N LEU A 33 -0.86 -6.89 19.91
CA LEU A 33 -1.52 -8.21 19.80
C LEU A 33 -2.03 -8.65 21.19
N CYS A 34 -2.85 -7.81 21.83
CA CYS A 34 -3.42 -8.05 23.15
C CYS A 34 -4.45 -9.20 23.09
N PRO A 35 -4.88 -9.75 24.24
CA PRO A 35 -5.88 -10.82 24.28
C PRO A 35 -7.19 -10.47 23.55
N ASP A 36 -7.49 -9.18 23.43
CA ASP A 36 -8.70 -8.67 22.81
C ASP A 36 -8.55 -8.37 21.31
N HIS A 37 -7.33 -8.47 20.77
CA HIS A 37 -7.05 -8.23 19.36
C HIS A 37 -7.56 -9.41 18.51
N ARG A 38 -8.30 -9.10 17.43
CA ARG A 38 -9.12 -10.07 16.69
C ARG A 38 -8.55 -10.47 15.33
N GLN A 39 -7.35 -10.01 14.98
CA GLN A 39 -6.73 -10.31 13.68
C GLN A 39 -5.21 -10.49 13.82
N ASP A 40 -4.63 -11.39 13.03
CA ASP A 40 -3.19 -11.56 12.97
C ASP A 40 -2.53 -10.44 12.16
N THR A 41 -1.24 -10.21 12.41
CA THR A 41 -0.43 -9.25 11.65
C THR A 41 -0.38 -9.63 10.17
N CYS A 42 -0.95 -8.83 9.29
CA CYS A 42 -0.87 -8.97 7.83
C CYS A 42 0.35 -8.24 7.26
N CYS A 43 0.63 -7.04 7.70
CA CYS A 43 1.80 -6.30 7.28
C CYS A 43 2.47 -5.69 8.51
N THR A 44 3.79 -5.81 8.57
CA THR A 44 4.60 -5.23 9.63
C THR A 44 5.37 -4.04 9.08
N VAL A 45 5.08 -2.85 9.59
CA VAL A 45 5.86 -1.65 9.32
C VAL A 45 7.08 -1.65 10.25
N LEU A 46 8.27 -1.49 9.68
CA LEU A 46 9.50 -1.26 10.41
C LEU A 46 10.07 0.10 9.96
N GLU A 47 10.08 1.06 10.87
CA GLU A 47 10.78 2.31 10.64
C GLU A 47 12.30 2.08 10.71
N VAL A 48 13.02 2.44 9.65
CA VAL A 48 14.47 2.23 9.56
C VAL A 48 15.26 3.51 9.79
N THR A 49 14.63 4.67 9.65
CA THR A 49 15.28 5.98 9.86
C THR A 49 14.24 7.03 10.22
N ARG A 50 14.67 8.07 10.95
CA ARG A 50 13.90 9.30 11.16
C ARG A 50 14.29 10.42 10.18
N HIS A 51 15.38 10.24 9.42
CA HIS A 51 15.78 11.21 8.41
C HIS A 51 14.82 11.21 7.22
N CYS A 52 14.45 12.40 6.76
CA CYS A 52 13.69 12.59 5.53
C CYS A 52 14.26 13.78 4.75
N ASN A 53 14.32 13.62 3.43
CA ASN A 53 14.75 14.65 2.48
C ASN A 53 13.58 15.49 1.91
N LEU A 54 12.38 15.37 2.51
CA LEU A 54 11.21 16.20 2.25
C LEU A 54 10.58 16.72 3.56
N LYS A 55 9.79 17.79 3.44
CA LYS A 55 9.03 18.39 4.56
C LYS A 55 7.55 18.48 4.18
N CYS A 56 6.89 17.34 4.07
CA CYS A 56 5.48 17.22 3.68
C CYS A 56 4.52 17.97 4.62
N THR A 57 3.41 18.51 4.10
CA THR A 57 2.38 19.19 4.89
C THR A 57 1.65 18.22 5.85
N PHE A 58 1.39 17.00 5.37
CA PHE A 58 0.82 15.90 6.16
C PHE A 58 1.84 14.76 6.23
N CYS A 59 2.23 14.34 7.44
CA CYS A 59 3.18 13.25 7.63
C CYS A 59 3.01 12.58 8.99
N PHE A 60 2.75 11.26 9.00
CA PHE A 60 2.73 10.50 10.25
C PHE A 60 4.12 10.01 10.67
N ALA A 61 5.03 9.84 9.72
CA ALA A 61 6.35 9.27 9.98
C ALA A 61 7.37 10.31 10.45
N GLU A 62 6.97 11.58 10.53
CA GLU A 62 7.76 12.58 11.21
C GLU A 62 7.40 12.61 12.69
N GLY A 63 8.34 12.19 13.52
CA GLY A 63 8.11 12.03 14.96
C GLY A 63 9.36 12.15 15.83
N GLY A 64 10.38 12.92 15.43
CA GLY A 64 11.34 13.42 16.43
C GLY A 64 12.75 13.74 15.95
N GLU A 65 13.54 14.22 16.91
CA GLU A 65 15.01 14.23 16.84
C GLU A 65 15.52 12.78 16.74
N GLY A 66 16.48 12.53 15.86
CA GLY A 66 17.12 11.23 15.74
C GLY A 66 17.62 10.94 14.34
N GLY A 67 18.67 10.12 14.28
CA GLY A 67 19.28 9.69 13.02
C GLY A 67 18.82 8.33 12.55
N ASP A 68 19.67 7.72 11.75
CA ASP A 68 19.50 6.35 11.28
C ASP A 68 19.56 5.36 12.46
N ILE A 69 18.59 4.44 12.52
CA ILE A 69 18.65 3.34 13.49
C ILE A 69 19.83 2.44 13.08
N PRO A 70 20.74 2.06 14.00
CA PRO A 70 21.90 1.25 13.65
C PRO A 70 21.50 -0.05 12.94
N PHE A 71 22.26 -0.43 11.92
CA PHE A 71 22.01 -1.62 11.12
C PHE A 71 21.82 -2.88 11.98
N GLU A 72 22.67 -3.08 12.98
CA GLU A 72 22.62 -4.26 13.86
C GLU A 72 21.34 -4.31 14.70
N THR A 73 20.83 -3.15 15.13
CA THR A 73 19.54 -3.05 15.82
C THR A 73 18.40 -3.44 14.90
N LEU A 74 18.40 -2.92 13.66
CA LEU A 74 17.38 -3.27 12.66
C LEU A 74 17.44 -4.74 12.27
N ARG A 75 18.64 -5.32 12.13
CA ARG A 75 18.82 -6.75 11.88
C ARG A 75 18.23 -7.60 13.00
N GLY A 76 18.47 -7.25 14.26
CA GLY A 76 17.85 -7.92 15.41
C GLY A 76 16.32 -7.79 15.42
N ARG A 77 15.79 -6.61 15.09
CA ARG A 77 14.34 -6.39 14.96
C ARG A 77 13.72 -7.23 13.84
N LEU A 78 14.39 -7.32 12.69
CA LEU A 78 13.98 -8.17 11.55
C LEU A 78 13.93 -9.65 11.94
N GLN A 79 14.92 -10.14 12.70
CA GLN A 79 14.92 -11.51 13.22
C GLN A 79 13.78 -11.75 14.21
N ALA A 80 13.46 -10.77 15.06
CA ALA A 80 12.41 -10.89 16.06
C ALA A 80 10.99 -10.85 15.45
N LEU A 81 10.77 -10.03 14.41
CA LEU A 81 9.46 -9.89 13.77
C LEU A 81 9.17 -10.96 12.70
N ALA A 82 10.21 -11.61 12.17
CA ALA A 82 10.05 -12.54 11.06
C ALA A 82 9.46 -13.87 11.50
N VAL A 83 8.38 -14.26 10.83
CA VAL A 83 7.85 -15.62 10.83
C VAL A 83 8.23 -16.22 9.46
N PRO A 84 9.15 -17.19 9.41
CA PRO A 84 9.71 -17.71 8.16
C PRO A 84 8.63 -18.08 7.13
N GLY A 85 8.76 -17.53 5.93
CA GLY A 85 7.85 -17.81 4.81
C GLY A 85 6.46 -17.17 4.94
N LYS A 86 6.21 -16.38 5.99
CA LYS A 86 4.91 -15.74 6.21
C LYS A 86 4.99 -14.22 6.22
N THR A 87 6.04 -13.62 6.76
CA THR A 87 6.07 -12.17 7.02
C THR A 87 6.16 -11.34 5.74
N LEU A 88 5.29 -10.33 5.64
CA LEU A 88 5.45 -9.17 4.77
C LEU A 88 5.92 -8.00 5.65
N VAL A 89 7.15 -7.55 5.43
CA VAL A 89 7.71 -6.39 6.11
C VAL A 89 7.72 -5.19 5.17
N GLN A 90 7.29 -4.04 5.67
CA GLN A 90 7.26 -2.76 4.99
C GLN A 90 8.31 -1.86 5.63
N LEU A 91 9.41 -1.63 4.91
CA LEU A 91 10.46 -0.72 5.31
C LEU A 91 9.96 0.71 5.10
N SER A 92 9.91 1.47 6.20
CA SER A 92 9.34 2.82 6.28
C SER A 92 10.20 3.68 7.22
N GLY A 93 9.66 4.80 7.69
CA GLY A 93 10.35 5.79 8.53
C GLY A 93 10.17 7.17 7.92
N GLY A 94 11.15 8.06 8.07
CA GLY A 94 11.19 9.32 7.33
C GLY A 94 11.24 9.09 5.82
N GLU A 95 12.42 8.86 5.26
CA GLU A 95 12.60 8.38 3.90
C GLU A 95 13.65 7.26 3.90
N PRO A 96 13.27 5.98 3.78
CA PRO A 96 14.21 4.87 3.85
C PRO A 96 15.36 4.96 2.84
N THR A 97 15.11 5.53 1.65
CA THR A 97 16.13 5.60 0.59
C THR A 97 17.25 6.59 0.85
N VAL A 98 17.17 7.42 1.90
CA VAL A 98 18.33 8.23 2.32
C VAL A 98 19.45 7.37 2.90
N ARG A 99 19.16 6.12 3.28
CA ARG A 99 20.15 5.18 3.82
C ARG A 99 20.91 4.47 2.69
N ASP A 100 22.24 4.56 2.71
CA ASP A 100 23.08 3.81 1.77
C ASP A 100 23.08 2.29 2.03
N ASP A 101 22.84 1.88 3.28
CA ASP A 101 22.80 0.47 3.67
C ASP A 101 21.43 -0.19 3.50
N LEU A 102 20.44 0.49 2.91
CA LEU A 102 19.10 -0.08 2.72
C LEU A 102 19.09 -1.38 1.91
N PRO A 103 19.87 -1.56 0.81
CA PRO A 103 19.93 -2.86 0.13
C PRO A 103 20.38 -3.98 1.06
N ARG A 104 21.32 -3.70 1.97
CA ARG A 104 21.77 -4.67 2.98
C ARG A 104 20.66 -5.00 3.98
N LEU A 105 19.81 -4.04 4.33
CA LEU A 105 18.62 -4.28 5.17
C LEU A 105 17.56 -5.13 4.46
N VAL A 106 17.37 -4.94 3.16
CA VAL A 106 16.50 -5.79 2.33
C VAL A 106 17.00 -7.23 2.35
N SER A 107 18.30 -7.45 2.13
CA SER A 107 18.90 -8.80 2.23
C SER A 107 18.73 -9.39 3.63
N ALA A 108 18.99 -8.62 4.69
CA ALA A 108 18.81 -9.07 6.08
C ALA A 108 17.34 -9.47 6.38
N ALA A 109 16.36 -8.75 5.82
CA ALA A 109 14.95 -9.11 5.97
C ALA A 109 14.61 -10.43 5.27
N ARG A 110 15.16 -10.67 4.08
CA ARG A 110 15.03 -11.94 3.36
C ARG A 110 15.68 -13.10 4.13
N GLU A 111 16.90 -12.90 4.63
CA GLU A 111 17.64 -13.87 5.45
C GLU A 111 16.90 -14.21 6.75
N ALA A 112 16.25 -13.22 7.38
CA ALA A 112 15.41 -13.45 8.56
C ALA A 112 14.15 -14.28 8.26
N GLY A 113 13.81 -14.50 6.98
CA GLY A 113 12.66 -15.30 6.56
C GLY A 113 11.42 -14.47 6.20
N CYS A 114 11.54 -13.15 6.01
CA CYS A 114 10.45 -12.34 5.46
C CYS A 114 10.18 -12.79 4.02
N ARG A 115 8.97 -13.30 3.79
CA ARG A 115 8.54 -13.77 2.47
C ARG A 115 8.47 -12.63 1.45
N HIS A 116 8.12 -11.43 1.90
CA HIS A 116 8.05 -10.25 1.05
C HIS A 116 8.62 -9.03 1.79
N VAL A 117 9.35 -8.20 1.06
CA VAL A 117 9.93 -6.95 1.54
C VAL A 117 9.41 -5.83 0.67
N GLN A 118 8.62 -4.95 1.27
CA GLN A 118 8.04 -3.77 0.64
C GLN A 118 8.83 -2.53 1.06
N LEU A 119 9.00 -1.58 0.14
CA LEU A 119 9.62 -0.28 0.42
C LEU A 119 8.58 0.84 0.30
N ASN A 120 8.41 1.65 1.34
CA ASN A 120 7.76 2.96 1.24
C ASN A 120 8.79 4.02 0.88
N THR A 121 8.51 4.85 -0.12
CA THR A 121 9.43 5.92 -0.50
C THR A 121 8.74 7.07 -1.21
N ASN A 122 9.30 8.26 -1.05
CA ASN A 122 9.03 9.42 -1.87
C ASN A 122 9.64 9.32 -3.28
N GLY A 123 10.54 8.37 -3.53
CA GLY A 123 11.07 8.06 -4.85
C GLY A 123 12.14 9.00 -5.41
N LEU A 124 12.61 9.99 -4.64
CA LEU A 124 13.67 10.91 -5.10
C LEU A 124 14.92 10.15 -5.53
N ARG A 125 15.47 9.31 -4.65
CA ARG A 125 16.66 8.51 -4.96
C ARG A 125 16.40 7.47 -6.05
N LEU A 126 15.20 6.88 -6.07
CA LEU A 126 14.84 5.92 -7.13
C LEU A 126 14.82 6.57 -8.52
N ALA A 127 14.55 7.88 -8.62
CA ALA A 127 14.58 8.61 -9.88
C ALA A 127 15.98 9.03 -10.33
N GLU A 128 16.90 9.21 -9.39
CA GLU A 128 18.24 9.79 -9.63
C GLU A 128 19.35 8.75 -9.69
N ASP A 129 19.20 7.62 -8.99
CA ASP A 129 20.23 6.62 -8.79
C ASP A 129 19.74 5.24 -9.28
N GLU A 130 19.87 5.02 -10.59
CA GLU A 130 19.44 3.78 -11.26
C GLU A 130 20.17 2.55 -10.68
N GLU A 131 21.45 2.70 -10.34
CA GLU A 131 22.28 1.65 -9.75
C GLU A 131 21.77 1.25 -8.37
N TYR A 132 21.34 2.21 -7.55
CA TYR A 132 20.70 1.92 -6.28
C TYR A 132 19.40 1.13 -6.45
N VAL A 133 18.58 1.44 -7.46
CA VAL A 133 17.38 0.64 -7.78
C VAL A 133 17.75 -0.80 -8.15
N ARG A 134 18.81 -0.99 -8.95
CA ARG A 134 19.34 -2.32 -9.31
C ARG A 134 19.74 -3.10 -8.06
N THR A 135 20.52 -2.50 -7.16
CA THR A 135 20.98 -3.17 -5.93
C THR A 135 19.83 -3.52 -4.98
N LEU A 136 18.78 -2.70 -4.90
CA LEU A 136 17.56 -3.04 -4.15
C LEU A 136 16.84 -4.26 -4.74
N ALA A 137 16.72 -4.32 -6.07
CA ALA A 137 16.12 -5.47 -6.74
C ALA A 137 16.91 -6.75 -6.50
N GLU A 138 18.25 -6.69 -6.65
CA GLU A 138 19.15 -7.83 -6.41
C GLU A 138 19.18 -8.28 -4.95
N ALA A 139 19.05 -7.34 -4.00
CA ALA A 139 18.89 -7.65 -2.59
C ALA A 139 17.58 -8.40 -2.27
N GLY A 140 16.65 -8.44 -3.22
CA GLY A 140 15.38 -9.15 -3.13
C GLY A 140 14.21 -8.25 -2.73
N LEU A 141 14.24 -6.95 -3.02
CA LEU A 141 13.07 -6.10 -2.80
C LEU A 141 11.87 -6.60 -3.63
N SER A 142 10.70 -6.78 -3.02
CA SER A 142 9.53 -7.35 -3.71
C SER A 142 8.80 -6.33 -4.57
N PHE A 143 8.50 -5.15 -4.00
CA PHE A 143 7.78 -4.06 -4.67
C PHE A 143 7.89 -2.75 -3.87
N VAL A 144 7.52 -1.66 -4.53
CA VAL A 144 7.62 -0.30 -4.01
C VAL A 144 6.23 0.32 -3.85
N PHE A 145 5.98 0.90 -2.69
CA PHE A 145 4.92 1.88 -2.45
C PHE A 145 5.50 3.27 -2.70
N LEU A 146 5.14 3.84 -3.85
CA LEU A 146 5.65 5.13 -4.30
C LEU A 146 4.63 6.22 -3.96
N GLN A 147 5.04 7.19 -3.14
CA GLN A 147 4.25 8.38 -2.88
C GLN A 147 3.92 9.08 -4.21
N PHE A 148 2.63 9.24 -4.52
CA PHE A 148 2.15 9.81 -5.79
C PHE A 148 0.83 10.56 -5.56
N ASP A 149 0.86 11.89 -5.44
CA ASP A 149 -0.33 12.66 -5.03
C ASP A 149 -1.28 13.04 -6.18
N GLY A 150 -0.86 12.89 -7.44
CA GLY A 150 -1.69 13.22 -8.59
C GLY A 150 -0.90 13.41 -9.87
N THR A 151 -1.58 13.89 -10.90
CA THR A 151 -1.05 14.07 -12.26
C THR A 151 -0.69 15.52 -12.60
N ASP A 152 -0.66 16.39 -11.59
CA ASP A 152 -0.29 17.82 -11.69
C ASP A 152 0.68 18.20 -10.54
N ASP A 153 1.74 18.93 -10.87
CA ASP A 153 2.69 19.47 -9.90
C ASP A 153 2.07 20.44 -8.88
N ALA A 154 0.90 21.02 -9.16
CA ALA A 154 0.16 21.80 -8.17
C ALA A 154 -0.12 21.01 -6.88
N PHE A 155 -0.44 19.72 -7.00
CA PHE A 155 -0.69 18.86 -5.84
C PHE A 155 0.60 18.60 -5.04
N TYR A 156 1.71 18.35 -5.74
CA TYR A 156 3.01 18.12 -5.10
C TYR A 156 3.56 19.39 -4.44
N ARG A 157 3.38 20.58 -5.05
CA ARG A 157 3.70 21.85 -4.41
C ARG A 157 2.92 22.04 -3.12
N ALA A 158 1.61 21.76 -3.13
CA ALA A 158 0.75 21.93 -1.96
C ALA A 158 1.06 20.93 -0.83
N LEU A 159 1.36 19.66 -1.15
CA LEU A 159 1.51 18.58 -0.17
C LEU A 159 2.96 18.28 0.21
N ARG A 160 3.91 18.52 -0.70
CA ARG A 160 5.32 18.13 -0.59
C ARG A 160 6.30 19.30 -0.73
N GLY A 161 5.82 20.48 -1.14
CA GLY A 161 6.58 21.73 -1.18
C GLY A 161 7.41 21.95 -2.44
N ARG A 162 7.32 21.09 -3.45
CA ARG A 162 8.06 21.22 -4.72
C ARG A 162 7.43 20.40 -5.84
N ASP A 163 7.82 20.69 -7.08
CA ASP A 163 7.48 19.89 -8.25
C ASP A 163 8.15 18.51 -8.15
N LEU A 164 7.37 17.45 -8.38
CA LEU A 164 7.81 16.07 -8.21
C LEU A 164 7.25 15.11 -9.26
N LEU A 165 6.32 15.53 -10.13
CA LEU A 165 5.70 14.62 -11.10
C LEU A 165 6.75 13.95 -11.99
N ASP A 166 7.67 14.73 -12.58
CA ASP A 166 8.79 14.20 -13.39
C ASP A 166 9.64 13.19 -12.60
N VAL A 167 9.93 13.49 -11.33
CA VAL A 167 10.65 12.58 -10.43
C VAL A 167 9.89 11.25 -10.29
N LYS A 168 8.56 11.29 -10.13
CA LYS A 168 7.75 10.07 -10.05
C LYS A 168 7.81 9.25 -11.33
N LEU A 169 7.77 9.91 -12.48
CA LEU A 169 7.86 9.23 -13.78
C LEU A 169 9.21 8.50 -13.91
N ARG A 170 10.32 9.20 -13.62
CA ARG A 170 11.66 8.61 -13.67
C ARG A 170 11.84 7.47 -12.68
N ALA A 171 11.30 7.60 -11.45
CA ALA A 171 11.33 6.51 -10.47
C ALA A 171 10.56 5.27 -10.94
N ILE A 172 9.38 5.45 -11.55
CA ILE A 172 8.60 4.35 -12.12
C ILE A 172 9.39 3.67 -13.24
N ASP A 173 10.00 4.45 -14.13
CA ASP A 173 10.76 3.91 -15.27
C ASP A 173 12.01 3.14 -14.79
N ASN A 174 12.73 3.63 -13.79
CA ASN A 174 13.87 2.92 -13.20
C ASN A 174 13.45 1.63 -12.49
N CYS A 175 12.39 1.65 -11.68
CA CYS A 175 11.81 0.44 -11.10
C CYS A 175 11.40 -0.57 -12.19
N ALA A 176 10.81 -0.08 -13.29
CA ALA A 176 10.38 -0.91 -14.39
C ALA A 176 11.52 -1.67 -15.05
N ARG A 177 12.69 -1.02 -15.23
CA ARG A 177 13.91 -1.60 -15.82
C ARG A 177 14.43 -2.80 -15.03
N PHE A 178 14.36 -2.74 -13.69
CA PHE A 178 14.83 -3.82 -12.81
C PHE A 178 13.71 -4.73 -12.29
N ASN A 179 12.58 -4.77 -13.01
CA ASN A 179 11.43 -5.61 -12.71
C ASN A 179 10.85 -5.42 -11.29
N LEU A 180 10.99 -4.23 -10.71
CA LEU A 180 10.32 -3.86 -9.46
C LEU A 180 8.90 -3.36 -9.76
N GLY A 181 7.91 -3.98 -9.11
CA GLY A 181 6.52 -3.53 -9.18
C GLY A 181 6.33 -2.25 -8.37
N VAL A 182 5.55 -1.31 -8.90
CA VAL A 182 5.20 -0.05 -8.22
C VAL A 182 3.71 0.02 -7.92
N VAL A 183 3.36 0.33 -6.69
CA VAL A 183 1.99 0.70 -6.29
C VAL A 183 2.01 2.19 -5.97
N LEU A 184 1.13 2.95 -6.63
CA LEU A 184 1.02 4.39 -6.39
C LEU A 184 0.24 4.64 -5.10
N VAL A 185 0.77 5.50 -4.24
CA VAL A 185 0.17 5.81 -2.92
C VAL A 185 -0.14 7.31 -2.84
N PRO A 186 -1.34 7.74 -3.26
CA PRO A 186 -1.82 9.10 -3.06
C PRO A 186 -2.32 9.33 -1.63
N THR A 187 -1.86 10.41 -1.01
CA THR A 187 -2.53 10.99 0.16
C THR A 187 -3.62 11.95 -0.33
N LEU A 188 -4.89 11.62 -0.11
CA LEU A 188 -6.02 12.42 -0.60
C LEU A 188 -6.44 13.46 0.43
N VAL A 189 -6.34 14.74 0.06
CA VAL A 189 -6.70 15.88 0.89
C VAL A 189 -7.83 16.67 0.22
N PRO A 190 -8.98 16.89 0.90
CA PRO A 190 -10.07 17.70 0.38
C PRO A 190 -9.59 19.08 -0.08
N GLY A 191 -10.08 19.53 -1.24
CA GLY A 191 -9.72 20.82 -1.81
C GLY A 191 -8.33 20.90 -2.44
N ILE A 192 -7.54 19.82 -2.39
CA ILE A 192 -6.23 19.74 -3.04
C ILE A 192 -6.28 18.78 -4.23
N ASN A 193 -6.36 17.47 -4.00
CA ASN A 193 -6.20 16.45 -5.05
C ASN A 193 -7.34 15.43 -5.14
N THR A 194 -8.42 15.57 -4.37
CA THR A 194 -9.58 14.67 -4.45
C THR A 194 -10.29 14.72 -5.81
N GLY A 195 -10.12 15.80 -6.57
CA GLY A 195 -10.61 15.91 -7.96
C GLY A 195 -9.78 15.17 -9.00
N ASP A 196 -8.64 14.58 -8.63
CA ASP A 196 -7.70 13.92 -9.55
C ASP A 196 -7.74 12.38 -9.48
N ILE A 197 -8.61 11.81 -8.64
CA ILE A 197 -8.69 10.37 -8.36
C ILE A 197 -8.85 9.56 -9.66
N GLY A 198 -9.74 9.97 -10.56
CA GLY A 198 -9.92 9.30 -11.85
C GLY A 198 -8.68 9.37 -12.75
N ASN A 199 -7.96 10.49 -12.74
CA ASN A 199 -6.73 10.66 -13.52
C ASN A 199 -5.60 9.82 -12.97
N ILE A 200 -5.46 9.72 -11.65
CA ILE A 200 -4.50 8.81 -11.00
C ILE A 200 -4.74 7.37 -11.43
N ILE A 201 -6.00 6.92 -11.46
CA ILE A 201 -6.34 5.55 -11.91
C ILE A 201 -5.97 5.36 -13.38
N ARG A 202 -6.37 6.28 -14.27
CA ARG A 202 -6.03 6.23 -15.70
C ARG A 202 -4.52 6.21 -15.94
N PHE A 203 -3.79 7.07 -15.21
CA PHE A 203 -2.33 7.11 -15.25
C PHE A 203 -1.72 5.77 -14.83
N ALA A 204 -2.15 5.22 -13.69
CA ALA A 204 -1.68 3.95 -13.18
C ALA A 204 -1.91 2.79 -14.18
N VAL A 205 -3.09 2.74 -14.79
CA VAL A 205 -3.43 1.74 -15.82
C VAL A 205 -2.55 1.90 -17.06
N SER A 206 -2.30 3.13 -17.50
CA SER A 206 -1.42 3.39 -18.66
C SER A 206 0.04 2.97 -18.44
N ARG A 207 0.46 2.80 -17.18
CA ARG A 207 1.81 2.40 -16.78
C ARG A 207 1.91 0.92 -16.41
N ALA A 208 0.85 0.14 -16.58
CA ALA A 208 0.91 -1.31 -16.43
C ALA A 208 1.82 -1.93 -17.52
N PRO A 209 2.61 -2.97 -17.23
CA PRO A 209 2.64 -3.77 -15.99
C PRO A 209 3.63 -3.27 -14.93
N ALA A 210 4.32 -2.14 -15.14
CA ALA A 210 5.26 -1.61 -14.16
C ALA A 210 4.53 -1.08 -12.91
N VAL A 211 3.48 -0.29 -13.13
CA VAL A 211 2.52 0.06 -12.08
C VAL A 211 1.50 -1.07 -11.91
N ARG A 212 1.36 -1.53 -10.67
CA ARG A 212 0.58 -2.71 -10.26
C ARG A 212 -0.73 -2.36 -9.59
N GLY A 213 -0.97 -1.08 -9.34
CA GLY A 213 -2.18 -0.62 -8.68
C GLY A 213 -2.05 0.76 -8.05
N VAL A 214 -3.15 1.16 -7.42
CA VAL A 214 -3.24 2.36 -6.59
C VAL A 214 -3.69 1.95 -5.19
N HIS A 215 -3.01 2.46 -4.17
CA HIS A 215 -3.36 2.33 -2.77
C HIS A 215 -3.71 3.72 -2.21
N PHE A 216 -4.98 4.08 -2.27
CA PHE A 216 -5.46 5.38 -1.81
C PHE A 216 -5.39 5.51 -0.29
N GLN A 217 -4.90 6.64 0.19
CA GLN A 217 -4.87 6.96 1.61
C GLN A 217 -5.58 8.30 1.82
N PRO A 218 -6.89 8.29 2.17
CA PRO A 218 -7.53 9.49 2.68
C PRO A 218 -6.72 10.07 3.84
N VAL A 219 -6.54 11.40 3.84
CA VAL A 219 -5.73 12.09 4.82
C VAL A 219 -6.18 11.76 6.24
N SER A 220 -5.20 11.48 7.09
CA SER A 220 -5.40 11.18 8.50
C SER A 220 -4.63 12.20 9.33
N HIS A 221 -5.21 12.64 10.44
CA HIS A 221 -4.73 13.82 11.15
C HIS A 221 -3.98 13.46 12.43
N PHE A 222 -2.85 12.79 12.26
CA PHE A 222 -1.87 12.50 13.30
C PHE A 222 -0.47 12.71 12.73
N GLY A 223 0.51 12.97 13.60
CA GLY A 223 1.82 13.43 13.16
C GLY A 223 1.85 14.92 12.84
N ARG A 224 2.63 15.28 11.82
CA ARG A 224 2.61 16.63 11.28
C ARG A 224 1.31 16.85 10.51
N ILE A 225 0.54 17.81 10.99
CA ILE A 225 -0.67 18.33 10.36
C ILE A 225 -0.63 19.87 10.42
N PRO A 226 -1.21 20.57 9.42
CA PRO A 226 -1.24 22.03 9.43
C PRO A 226 -2.17 22.57 10.53
N GLU A 227 -3.30 21.88 10.77
CA GLU A 227 -4.29 22.23 11.77
C GLU A 227 -5.12 21.00 12.17
N VAL A 228 -5.78 21.07 13.33
CA VAL A 228 -6.73 20.05 13.77
C VAL A 228 -7.97 20.11 12.86
N PRO A 229 -8.40 18.99 12.25
CA PRO A 229 -9.47 19.01 11.26
C PRO A 229 -10.84 19.30 11.88
N SER A 230 -11.62 20.13 11.20
CA SER A 230 -13.08 20.07 11.31
C SER A 230 -13.63 18.89 10.50
N ASP A 231 -14.93 18.61 10.60
CA ASP A 231 -15.53 17.52 9.82
C ASP A 231 -15.39 17.74 8.30
N SER A 232 -15.35 18.98 7.79
CA SER A 232 -15.16 19.25 6.35
C SER A 232 -13.72 19.02 5.86
N GLY A 233 -12.74 19.03 6.76
CA GLY A 233 -11.34 18.69 6.45
C GLY A 233 -11.09 17.18 6.30
N ARG A 234 -12.11 16.35 6.54
CA ARG A 234 -12.03 14.89 6.43
C ARG A 234 -12.52 14.42 5.07
N PHE A 235 -11.83 13.41 4.53
CA PHE A 235 -12.26 12.66 3.36
C PHE A 235 -12.57 11.22 3.78
N THR A 236 -13.82 10.81 3.74
CA THR A 236 -14.25 9.49 4.22
C THR A 236 -14.11 8.43 3.13
N LEU A 237 -14.19 7.17 3.53
CA LEU A 237 -14.07 6.04 2.59
C LEU A 237 -15.25 6.02 1.59
N ASP A 238 -16.46 6.39 2.00
CA ASP A 238 -17.62 6.49 1.09
C ASP A 238 -17.53 7.67 0.12
N GLU A 239 -16.93 8.79 0.51
CA GLU A 239 -16.58 9.88 -0.41
C GLU A 239 -15.57 9.42 -1.46
N LEU A 240 -14.55 8.66 -1.07
CA LEU A 240 -13.59 8.07 -2.01
C LEU A 240 -14.27 7.10 -2.99
N LEU A 241 -15.13 6.21 -2.50
CA LEU A 241 -15.86 5.27 -3.36
C LEU A 241 -16.73 6.03 -4.39
N ALA A 242 -17.47 7.04 -3.94
CA ALA A 242 -18.28 7.88 -4.83
C ALA A 242 -17.41 8.63 -5.85
N ALA A 243 -16.28 9.19 -5.42
CA ALA A 243 -15.36 9.89 -6.32
C ALA A 243 -14.73 8.98 -7.37
N ILE A 244 -14.44 7.71 -7.02
CA ILE A 244 -13.97 6.72 -8.00
C ILE A 244 -15.04 6.46 -9.05
N GLU A 245 -16.28 6.21 -8.65
CA GLU A 245 -17.39 5.96 -9.58
C GLU A 245 -17.63 7.16 -10.51
N GLU A 246 -17.65 8.38 -9.95
CA GLU A 246 -17.86 9.61 -10.69
C GLU A 246 -16.71 9.88 -11.69
N GLN A 247 -15.46 9.80 -11.23
CA GLN A 247 -14.31 10.27 -12.01
C GLN A 247 -13.70 9.20 -12.91
N ALA A 248 -13.76 7.92 -12.53
CA ALA A 248 -13.25 6.81 -13.33
C ALA A 248 -14.32 6.25 -14.29
N GLY A 249 -15.61 6.47 -13.98
CA GLY A 249 -16.73 6.02 -14.81
C GLY A 249 -16.65 4.52 -15.10
N SER A 250 -16.85 4.13 -16.35
CA SER A 250 -16.84 2.72 -16.77
C SER A 250 -15.48 2.02 -16.66
N LEU A 251 -14.39 2.74 -16.37
CA LEU A 251 -13.08 2.13 -16.16
C LEU A 251 -13.07 1.26 -14.89
N VAL A 252 -13.81 1.67 -13.86
CA VAL A 252 -13.94 0.94 -12.60
C VAL A 252 -15.41 0.57 -12.40
N PRO A 253 -15.79 -0.71 -12.60
CA PRO A 253 -17.16 -1.13 -12.33
C PRO A 253 -17.55 -0.87 -10.87
N GLY A 254 -18.67 -0.20 -10.61
CA GLY A 254 -19.06 0.23 -9.26
C GLY A 254 -19.22 -0.92 -8.26
N ASP A 255 -19.63 -2.11 -8.73
CA ASP A 255 -19.80 -3.32 -7.91
C ASP A 255 -18.49 -4.11 -7.69
N SER A 256 -17.37 -3.66 -8.26
CA SER A 256 -16.08 -4.34 -8.15
C SER A 256 -15.27 -3.95 -6.90
N LEU A 257 -15.61 -2.84 -6.25
CA LEU A 257 -14.96 -2.36 -5.04
C LEU A 257 -15.58 -3.01 -3.81
N LEU A 258 -14.83 -3.91 -3.17
CA LEU A 258 -15.32 -4.70 -2.05
C LEU A 258 -14.71 -4.19 -0.73
N PRO A 259 -15.50 -4.13 0.37
CA PRO A 259 -14.97 -3.79 1.67
C PRO A 259 -13.80 -4.69 2.05
N SER A 260 -12.81 -4.13 2.74
CA SER A 260 -11.71 -4.94 3.28
C SER A 260 -12.26 -5.99 4.24
N ARG A 261 -11.72 -7.21 4.12
CA ARG A 261 -12.10 -8.36 4.95
C ARG A 261 -10.94 -8.92 5.77
N CYS A 262 -9.72 -8.41 5.56
CA CYS A 262 -8.58 -8.69 6.43
C CYS A 262 -8.57 -7.76 7.65
N ASN A 263 -8.83 -6.47 7.43
CA ASN A 263 -9.11 -5.52 8.50
C ASN A 263 -10.59 -5.12 8.51
N HIS A 264 -10.98 -4.19 9.39
CA HIS A 264 -12.38 -3.75 9.49
C HIS A 264 -12.88 -3.14 8.16
N PRO A 265 -14.13 -3.37 7.72
CA PRO A 265 -14.69 -2.83 6.47
C PRO A 265 -14.61 -1.30 6.31
N LEU A 266 -14.57 -0.58 7.43
CA LEU A 266 -14.41 0.89 7.46
C LEU A 266 -12.95 1.36 7.40
N CYS A 267 -11.99 0.43 7.43
CA CYS A 267 -10.57 0.76 7.26
C CYS A 267 -10.16 0.82 5.79
N GLY A 268 -10.92 0.24 4.85
CA GLY A 268 -10.53 0.24 3.44
C GLY A 268 -11.38 -0.64 2.55
N PHE A 269 -11.04 -0.64 1.26
CA PHE A 269 -11.60 -1.55 0.25
C PHE A 269 -10.47 -2.21 -0.56
N HIS A 270 -10.83 -3.22 -1.33
CA HIS A 270 -9.97 -3.86 -2.32
C HIS A 270 -10.77 -4.19 -3.58
N ALA A 271 -10.08 -4.16 -4.71
CA ALA A 271 -10.56 -4.66 -5.98
C ALA A 271 -9.39 -5.12 -6.84
N ASP A 272 -9.63 -6.18 -7.60
CA ASP A 272 -8.62 -6.88 -8.36
C ASP A 272 -9.03 -7.01 -9.82
N TYR A 273 -8.10 -6.64 -10.68
CA TYR A 273 -8.32 -6.55 -12.10
C TYR A 273 -7.18 -7.21 -12.88
N VAL A 274 -7.45 -7.47 -14.16
CA VAL A 274 -6.43 -7.63 -15.18
C VAL A 274 -6.56 -6.46 -16.14
N VAL A 275 -5.43 -5.81 -16.44
CA VAL A 275 -5.37 -4.75 -17.45
C VAL A 275 -5.49 -5.40 -18.83
N THR A 276 -6.48 -4.96 -19.61
CA THR A 276 -6.71 -5.44 -20.97
C THR A 276 -5.88 -4.65 -21.98
N GLY A 277 -5.67 -5.20 -23.18
CA GLY A 277 -4.85 -4.56 -24.23
C GLY A 277 -5.36 -3.18 -24.70
N GLY A 278 -6.61 -2.82 -24.40
CA GLY A 278 -7.18 -1.49 -24.65
C GLY A 278 -7.05 -0.52 -23.48
N GLY A 279 -6.32 -0.86 -22.41
CA GLY A 279 -6.22 -0.04 -21.20
C GLY A 279 -7.46 -0.07 -20.31
N GLY A 280 -8.30 -1.11 -20.43
CA GLY A 280 -9.45 -1.33 -19.55
C GLY A 280 -9.11 -2.21 -18.36
N LEU A 281 -9.95 -2.19 -17.32
CA LEU A 281 -9.84 -3.06 -16.16
C LEU A 281 -10.92 -4.16 -16.22
N HIS A 282 -10.49 -5.42 -16.28
CA HIS A 282 -11.40 -6.56 -16.19
C HIS A 282 -11.40 -7.12 -14.76
N PRO A 283 -12.53 -7.07 -14.01
CA PRO A 283 -12.57 -7.52 -12.63
C PRO A 283 -12.39 -9.05 -12.52
N LEU A 284 -11.57 -9.49 -11.58
CA LEU A 284 -11.31 -10.91 -11.31
C LEU A 284 -12.34 -11.54 -10.37
N HIS A 285 -13.16 -10.72 -9.72
CA HIS A 285 -14.29 -11.14 -8.89
C HIS A 285 -15.57 -10.51 -9.45
N LYS A 286 -16.62 -11.32 -9.65
CA LYS A 286 -17.97 -10.81 -9.96
C LYS A 286 -18.72 -10.55 -8.65
N GLY A 287 -19.39 -9.41 -8.53
CA GLY A 287 -20.35 -9.18 -7.44
C GLY A 287 -21.41 -10.29 -7.42
N GLY A 288 -21.68 -10.86 -6.23
CA GLY A 288 -22.82 -11.77 -6.03
C GLY A 288 -22.52 -13.26 -5.73
N GLY A 289 -21.26 -13.67 -5.52
CA GLY A 289 -20.94 -15.03 -5.10
C GLY A 289 -21.05 -15.23 -3.58
N GLN A 290 -21.77 -16.27 -3.12
CA GLN A 290 -22.00 -16.68 -1.73
C GLN A 290 -20.73 -17.13 -0.94
N CYS A 291 -19.55 -16.64 -1.33
CA CYS A 291 -18.25 -16.87 -0.69
C CYS A 291 -17.81 -15.67 0.18
N CYS A 292 -18.55 -14.55 0.14
CA CYS A 292 -18.15 -13.24 0.67
C CYS A 292 -18.44 -12.99 2.17
N GLY A 293 -18.98 -13.97 2.90
CA GLY A 293 -19.39 -13.81 4.31
C GLY A 293 -18.33 -14.13 5.37
N LYS A 294 -17.10 -14.50 5.00
CA LYS A 294 -16.07 -14.95 5.97
C LYS A 294 -14.91 -13.97 6.06
N VAL A 295 -14.51 -13.64 7.30
CA VAL A 295 -13.28 -12.89 7.61
C VAL A 295 -12.10 -13.58 6.91
N VAL A 296 -11.26 -12.79 6.23
CA VAL A 296 -10.08 -13.30 5.53
C VAL A 296 -8.90 -13.30 6.51
N SER A 297 -8.24 -14.44 6.67
CA SER A 297 -7.05 -14.54 7.53
C SER A 297 -5.91 -13.70 6.97
N ALA A 298 -5.06 -13.19 7.87
CA ALA A 298 -3.89 -12.41 7.49
C ALA A 298 -2.94 -13.20 6.56
N ASP A 299 -2.76 -14.51 6.77
CA ASP A 299 -1.96 -15.39 5.90
C ASP A 299 -2.47 -15.42 4.44
N ARG A 300 -3.79 -15.52 4.25
CA ARG A 300 -4.41 -15.53 2.92
C ARG A 300 -4.28 -14.17 2.24
N ASN A 301 -4.49 -13.08 2.99
CA ASN A 301 -4.36 -11.73 2.46
C ASN A 301 -2.92 -11.39 2.05
N ARG A 302 -1.92 -11.75 2.88
CA ARG A 302 -0.49 -11.58 2.55
C ARG A 302 -0.10 -12.26 1.24
N SER A 303 -0.44 -13.55 1.12
CA SER A 303 -0.12 -14.34 -0.07
C SER A 303 -0.78 -13.76 -1.32
N PHE A 304 -2.00 -13.22 -1.17
CA PHE A 304 -2.74 -12.59 -2.25
C PHE A 304 -2.08 -11.28 -2.72
N ILE A 305 -1.88 -10.35 -1.79
CA ILE A 305 -1.34 -9.02 -2.05
C ILE A 305 0.02 -9.09 -2.74
N ALA A 306 0.94 -9.89 -2.18
CA ALA A 306 2.29 -9.91 -2.69
C ALA A 306 2.40 -10.60 -4.08
N THR A 307 1.58 -11.62 -4.35
CA THR A 307 1.53 -12.26 -5.67
C THR A 307 1.02 -11.29 -6.76
N LYS A 308 0.25 -10.27 -6.38
CA LYS A 308 -0.31 -9.27 -7.31
C LYS A 308 0.63 -8.08 -7.52
N TRP A 309 1.44 -7.72 -6.53
CA TRP A 309 2.33 -6.56 -6.61
C TRP A 309 3.78 -6.90 -6.99
N GLU A 310 4.25 -8.11 -6.69
CA GLU A 310 5.55 -8.58 -7.17
C GLU A 310 5.47 -8.92 -8.67
N ARG A 311 6.38 -8.39 -9.46
CA ARG A 311 6.40 -8.69 -10.90
C ARG A 311 6.99 -10.09 -11.10
N PRO A 312 6.33 -10.96 -11.89
CA PRO A 312 6.91 -12.26 -12.21
C PRO A 312 8.24 -12.07 -12.95
N ALA A 313 9.19 -12.97 -12.72
CA ALA A 313 10.46 -12.99 -13.47
C ALA A 313 10.19 -13.11 -14.97
N HIS A 314 11.08 -12.53 -15.78
CA HIS A 314 11.08 -12.80 -17.21
C HIS A 314 11.45 -14.28 -17.43
N PRO A 315 10.73 -15.04 -18.27
CA PRO A 315 11.16 -16.40 -18.60
C PRO A 315 12.54 -16.34 -19.25
N GLU A 316 13.53 -16.99 -18.63
CA GLU A 316 14.86 -17.15 -19.20
C GLU A 316 14.76 -17.97 -20.50
N SER A 317 15.22 -17.37 -21.60
CA SER A 317 15.54 -18.00 -22.89
C SER A 317 14.82 -19.31 -23.24
N ALA A 318 13.71 -19.22 -23.98
CA ALA A 318 13.60 -20.11 -25.13
C ALA A 318 14.76 -19.72 -26.06
N SER A 319 15.63 -20.68 -26.37
CA SER A 319 16.79 -20.56 -27.26
C SER A 319 16.59 -19.50 -28.36
N ARG A 320 17.42 -18.46 -28.35
CA ARG A 320 17.55 -17.55 -29.50
C ARG A 320 18.03 -18.37 -30.69
N ASN A 321 17.12 -18.68 -31.61
CA ASN A 321 17.49 -18.94 -32.99
C ASN A 321 17.48 -17.59 -33.70
N ASP A 322 18.66 -17.14 -34.13
CA ASP A 322 18.91 -15.87 -34.82
C ASP A 322 18.36 -15.86 -36.26
N ASN A 323 17.06 -16.12 -36.45
CA ASN A 323 16.46 -16.07 -37.79
C ASN A 323 15.02 -15.58 -37.91
N ASP A 324 14.41 -15.05 -36.86
CA ASP A 324 13.09 -14.40 -36.97
C ASP A 324 13.18 -12.92 -36.61
N GLY A 325 13.10 -12.07 -37.63
CA GLY A 325 12.99 -10.62 -37.51
C GLY A 325 11.78 -10.20 -36.68
N GLU A 326 11.98 -9.11 -35.94
CA GLU A 326 10.95 -8.21 -35.37
C GLU A 326 9.59 -8.86 -35.03
N LYS A 327 9.57 -9.75 -34.03
CA LYS A 327 8.34 -10.03 -33.29
C LYS A 327 8.55 -9.71 -31.81
N GLY A 328 7.87 -8.65 -31.37
CA GLY A 328 7.89 -8.16 -30.00
C GLY A 328 7.50 -9.22 -28.97
N CYS A 329 7.88 -8.94 -27.72
CA CYS A 329 7.84 -9.75 -26.50
C CYS A 329 6.43 -10.25 -26.04
N CYS A 330 5.46 -10.38 -26.95
CA CYS A 330 4.05 -10.73 -26.69
C CYS A 330 3.69 -12.20 -26.99
N ALA A 331 4.67 -13.09 -27.20
CA ALA A 331 4.41 -14.48 -27.58
C ALA A 331 4.21 -15.42 -26.37
N ALA A 332 3.41 -15.03 -25.37
CA ALA A 332 2.76 -16.05 -24.54
C ALA A 332 1.57 -16.57 -25.35
N ASP A 333 1.51 -17.88 -25.60
CA ASP A 333 0.32 -18.47 -26.23
C ASP A 333 -0.87 -18.33 -25.27
N LEU A 334 -1.64 -17.26 -25.42
CA LEU A 334 -2.85 -16.99 -24.64
C LEU A 334 -3.94 -18.07 -24.84
N LYS A 335 -3.76 -18.98 -25.82
CA LYS A 335 -4.63 -20.16 -26.00
C LYS A 335 -4.28 -21.29 -25.05
N SER A 336 -3.08 -21.26 -24.45
CA SER A 336 -2.68 -22.16 -23.38
C SER A 336 -3.10 -21.61 -22.02
N PHE A 337 -3.52 -22.49 -21.12
CA PHE A 337 -3.90 -22.11 -19.76
C PHE A 337 -2.73 -21.47 -18.99
N ASP A 338 -1.51 -21.99 -19.17
CA ASP A 338 -0.31 -21.46 -18.55
C ASP A 338 0.08 -20.08 -19.09
N GLY A 339 -0.06 -19.88 -20.41
CA GLY A 339 0.12 -18.56 -21.04
C GLY A 339 -0.88 -17.52 -20.53
N PHE A 340 -2.14 -17.93 -20.31
CA PHE A 340 -3.15 -17.08 -19.69
C PHE A 340 -2.85 -16.76 -18.21
N LEU A 341 -2.39 -17.74 -17.42
CA LEU A 341 -2.03 -17.51 -16.02
C LEU A 341 -0.84 -16.56 -15.85
N LEU A 342 0.18 -16.71 -16.70
CA LEU A 342 1.33 -15.79 -16.74
C LEU A 342 0.91 -14.38 -17.17
N PHE A 343 0.01 -14.28 -18.17
CA PHE A 343 -0.58 -13.00 -18.56
C PHE A 343 -1.36 -12.34 -17.41
N ALA A 344 -2.26 -13.08 -16.75
CA ALA A 344 -3.05 -12.57 -15.64
C ALA A 344 -2.19 -12.16 -14.43
N ARG A 345 -1.06 -12.83 -14.19
CA ARG A 345 -0.08 -12.42 -13.18
C ARG A 345 0.75 -11.22 -13.59
N ARG A 346 1.11 -11.10 -14.87
CA ARG A 346 1.90 -9.97 -15.38
C ARG A 346 1.09 -8.68 -15.41
N TYR A 347 -0.18 -8.76 -15.79
CA TYR A 347 -1.08 -7.62 -15.93
C TYR A 347 -2.10 -7.50 -14.79
N SER A 348 -1.86 -8.17 -13.65
CA SER A 348 -2.70 -7.97 -12.48
C SER A 348 -2.58 -6.55 -11.97
N PHE A 349 -3.72 -5.95 -11.64
CA PHE A 349 -3.81 -4.59 -11.17
C PHE A 349 -4.78 -4.49 -10.01
N THR A 350 -4.47 -3.70 -8.99
CA THR A 350 -5.32 -3.57 -7.80
C THR A 350 -5.72 -2.14 -7.54
N LEU A 351 -6.97 -1.92 -7.13
CA LEU A 351 -7.39 -0.70 -6.46
C LEU A 351 -7.64 -1.02 -5.00
N THR A 352 -6.94 -0.34 -4.11
CA THR A 352 -7.07 -0.54 -2.66
C THR A 352 -7.11 0.81 -1.98
N ALA A 353 -7.64 0.84 -0.76
CA ALA A 353 -7.55 2.03 0.08
C ALA A 353 -7.30 1.67 1.54
N MET A 354 -6.69 2.59 2.27
CA MET A 354 -6.63 2.53 3.73
C MET A 354 -6.97 3.91 4.32
N ALA A 355 -8.10 3.99 5.00
CA ALA A 355 -8.49 5.14 5.81
C ALA A 355 -8.01 4.91 7.24
N PHE A 356 -6.92 5.56 7.65
CA PHE A 356 -6.42 5.44 9.01
C PHE A 356 -7.31 6.17 10.02
N GLN A 357 -7.04 5.95 11.30
CA GLN A 357 -7.77 6.53 12.42
C GLN A 357 -6.92 7.61 13.07
N ASP A 358 -7.51 8.77 13.32
CA ASP A 358 -6.94 9.85 14.10
C ASP A 358 -7.74 10.07 15.40
N ALA A 359 -7.30 11.01 16.24
CA ALA A 359 -7.88 11.25 17.56
C ALA A 359 -9.38 11.60 17.50
N GLY A 360 -9.85 12.19 16.39
CA GLY A 360 -11.24 12.61 16.23
C GLY A 360 -12.15 11.54 15.61
N ASN A 361 -11.61 10.38 15.20
CA ASN A 361 -12.39 9.32 14.57
C ASN A 361 -11.96 7.90 14.99
N LEU A 362 -11.25 7.80 16.12
CA LEU A 362 -10.83 6.54 16.71
C LEU A 362 -12.06 5.71 17.07
N ASP A 363 -11.98 4.44 16.69
CA ASP A 363 -13.02 3.43 16.81
C ASP A 363 -12.33 2.12 17.21
N LEU A 364 -12.77 1.55 18.32
CA LEU A 364 -12.13 0.39 18.93
C LEU A 364 -12.38 -0.90 18.14
N GLU A 365 -13.49 -1.01 17.39
CA GLU A 365 -13.76 -2.16 16.51
C GLU A 365 -12.75 -2.23 15.37
N ARG A 366 -12.48 -1.07 14.76
CA ARG A 366 -11.47 -0.92 13.72
C ARG A 366 -10.08 -1.26 14.25
N LEU A 367 -9.72 -0.75 15.42
CA LEU A 367 -8.41 -0.95 16.03
C LEU A 367 -8.15 -2.43 16.39
N ARG A 368 -9.15 -3.11 16.96
CA ARG A 368 -9.06 -4.54 17.33
C ARG A 368 -8.96 -5.48 16.12
N ARG A 369 -9.39 -5.04 14.94
CA ARG A 369 -9.26 -5.80 13.69
C ARG A 369 -8.14 -5.27 12.80
N CYS A 370 -7.28 -4.39 13.32
CA CYS A 370 -6.15 -3.87 12.56
C CYS A 370 -5.20 -5.00 12.19
N SER A 371 -4.86 -5.12 10.92
CA SER A 371 -3.91 -6.10 10.42
C SER A 371 -2.59 -5.48 9.94
N LEU A 372 -2.47 -4.15 10.08
CA LEU A 372 -1.24 -3.40 9.84
C LEU A 372 -0.67 -3.01 11.21
N HIS A 373 0.52 -3.50 11.52
CA HIS A 373 1.16 -3.27 12.81
C HIS A 373 2.54 -2.65 12.61
N VAL A 374 2.93 -1.77 13.52
CA VAL A 374 4.30 -1.28 13.65
C VAL A 374 5.03 -2.20 14.63
N PHE A 375 6.24 -2.62 14.28
CA PHE A 375 7.10 -3.34 15.20
C PHE A 375 8.00 -2.37 15.96
N ASP A 376 7.79 -2.26 17.27
CA ASP A 376 8.54 -1.36 18.15
C ASP A 376 8.90 -2.07 19.46
N ASP A 377 10.20 -2.06 19.78
CA ASP A 377 10.78 -2.65 21.00
C ASP A 377 10.22 -4.02 21.41
N GLY A 378 10.16 -4.94 20.45
CA GLY A 378 9.74 -6.33 20.67
C GLY A 378 8.22 -6.54 20.68
N ARG A 379 7.44 -5.50 20.37
CA ARG A 379 5.97 -5.54 20.35
C ARG A 379 5.43 -5.18 18.98
N PHE A 380 4.31 -5.80 18.63
CA PHE A 380 3.48 -5.39 17.51
C PHE A 380 2.38 -4.47 18.03
N VAL A 381 2.33 -3.25 17.52
CA VAL A 381 1.35 -2.22 17.90
C VAL A 381 0.51 -1.87 16.68
N PRO A 382 -0.83 -1.84 16.75
CA PRO A 382 -1.65 -1.42 15.63
C PRO A 382 -1.24 -0.04 15.11
N PHE A 383 -1.20 0.13 13.79
CA PHE A 383 -0.65 1.31 13.14
C PHE A 383 -1.23 2.62 13.67
N CYS A 384 -2.56 2.74 13.69
CA CYS A 384 -3.21 3.98 14.09
C CYS A 384 -2.99 4.29 15.57
N SER A 385 -2.99 3.29 16.47
CA SER A 385 -2.68 3.53 17.88
C SER A 385 -1.22 3.94 18.07
N TYR A 386 -0.28 3.31 17.35
CA TYR A 386 1.14 3.67 17.44
C TYR A 386 1.35 5.16 17.14
N TYR A 387 0.90 5.64 15.98
CA TYR A 387 1.12 7.03 15.59
C TYR A 387 0.27 8.05 16.36
N LEU A 388 -0.80 7.61 17.03
CA LEU A 388 -1.56 8.47 17.95
C LEU A 388 -0.87 8.66 19.31
N THR A 389 -0.10 7.67 19.78
CA THR A 389 0.50 7.69 21.12
C THR A 389 2.02 7.87 21.12
N ALA A 390 2.70 7.64 19.99
CA ALA A 390 4.16 7.72 19.89
C ALA A 390 4.70 9.16 19.90
N GLN A 391 3.83 10.17 19.83
CA GLN A 391 4.20 11.59 19.81
C GLN A 391 3.89 12.31 21.13
N GLY A 392 4.11 11.61 22.24
CA GLY A 392 3.83 12.09 23.61
C GLY A 392 4.33 13.49 23.91
#